data_AF-A0A6I1HSK5-F1
#
_entry.id   AF-A0A6I1HSK5-F1
#
_cell.length_a   1.000
_cell.length_b   1.000
_cell.length_c   1.000
_cell.angle_alpha   90.00
_cell.angle_beta   90.00
_cell.angle_gamma   90.00
#
_symmetry.space_group_name_H-M   'P 1'
#
loop_
_entity.id
_entity.type
_entity.pdbx_description
1 polymer ?
#
loop_
_entity_poly.entity_id
_entity_poly.type
_entity_poly.pdbx_seq_one_letter_code
_entity_poly.pdbx_strand_id
1 'polypeptide(L)'
;MPIRTLAAAVALMLAGSAGALEIHLPPETAAYKPSELPGYQLVQRNCMTCHAAQYASSQPPASPRAYWEATVKKMKKPFGAQFADEDMPAMVDYLVKTYGDERGAAAPAVAKTAAAAPAAAASGKDVKTLLAANGCMACHALDQKVVGPGFAEVAARYKGKDGVAAVAANIRNGGAGKWGPVPMPPFSQLSEADAAILAKYVLSR
;
A
#
# COMPACT_ATOMS: atom_id res chain seq x y z
N MET A 1 73.76 29.29 -20.93
CA MET A 1 72.67 29.93 -20.17
C MET A 1 71.49 28.95 -20.14
N PRO A 2 70.82 28.78 -19.00
CA PRO A 2 70.45 27.45 -18.48
C PRO A 2 69.12 26.89 -18.98
N ILE A 3 69.14 25.58 -19.22
CA ILE A 3 68.00 24.70 -19.47
C ILE A 3 67.23 24.55 -18.15
N ARG A 4 65.99 25.05 -18.10
CA ARG A 4 65.08 24.87 -16.96
C ARG A 4 64.27 23.59 -17.16
N THR A 5 64.69 22.51 -16.51
CA THR A 5 63.91 21.28 -16.33
C THR A 5 62.73 21.57 -15.39
N LEU A 6 61.49 21.57 -15.90
CA LEU A 6 60.28 21.49 -15.08
C LEU A 6 60.12 20.04 -14.60
N ALA A 7 60.33 19.79 -13.31
CA ALA A 7 59.88 18.56 -12.67
C ALA A 7 58.40 18.71 -12.30
N ALA A 8 57.52 18.02 -13.02
CA ALA A 8 56.10 17.92 -12.64
C ALA A 8 55.98 16.86 -11.53
N ALA A 9 55.76 17.30 -10.30
CA ALA A 9 55.41 16.42 -9.19
C ALA A 9 53.97 15.92 -9.38
N VAL A 10 53.81 14.65 -9.75
CA VAL A 10 52.52 13.95 -9.73
C VAL A 10 52.18 13.64 -8.28
N ALA A 11 51.33 14.47 -7.66
CA ALA A 11 50.74 14.17 -6.36
C ALA A 11 49.66 13.10 -6.56
N LEU A 12 50.00 11.85 -6.24
CA LEU A 12 49.06 10.73 -6.23
C LEU A 12 48.11 10.91 -5.03
N MET A 13 46.91 11.43 -5.28
CA MET A 13 45.84 11.49 -4.28
C MET A 13 45.36 10.07 -3.98
N LEU A 14 45.79 9.52 -2.85
CA LEU A 14 45.20 8.34 -2.22
C LEU A 14 43.83 8.72 -1.67
N ALA A 15 42.81 8.71 -2.52
CA ALA A 15 41.42 8.73 -2.07
C ALA A 15 41.11 7.37 -1.43
N GLY A 16 41.23 7.30 -0.10
CA GLY A 16 40.74 6.16 0.67
C GLY A 16 39.22 6.05 0.47
N SER A 17 38.77 4.92 -0.07
CA SER A 17 37.35 4.62 -0.20
C SER A 17 36.73 4.52 1.20
N ALA A 18 35.92 5.50 1.58
CA ALA A 18 35.05 5.36 2.74
C ALA A 18 34.00 4.29 2.42
N GLY A 19 34.17 3.09 2.98
CA GLY A 19 33.16 2.04 2.89
C GLY A 19 31.95 2.43 3.75
N ALA A 20 30.77 2.57 3.14
CA ALA A 20 29.54 2.76 3.88
C ALA A 20 29.27 1.50 4.73
N LEU A 21 29.18 1.67 6.05
CA LEU A 21 28.72 0.61 6.93
C LEU A 21 27.24 0.34 6.61
N GLU A 22 26.93 -0.85 6.08
CA GLU A 22 25.54 -1.28 5.97
C GLU A 22 25.00 -1.57 7.38
N ILE A 23 24.14 -0.67 7.87
CA ILE A 23 23.37 -0.90 9.09
C ILE A 23 22.20 -1.80 8.70
N HIS A 24 22.28 -3.08 9.04
CA HIS A 24 21.16 -4.00 8.91
C HIS A 24 20.12 -3.70 10.00
N LEU A 25 19.13 -2.86 9.67
CA LEU A 25 17.99 -2.61 10.53
C LEU A 25 17.10 -3.87 10.56
N PRO A 26 16.53 -4.23 11.73
CA PRO A 26 15.56 -5.30 11.80
C PRO A 26 14.37 -5.01 10.87
N PRO A 27 13.71 -6.04 10.33
CA PRO A 27 12.58 -5.84 9.42
C PRO A 27 11.46 -5.06 10.12
N GLU A 28 10.87 -4.10 9.39
CA GLU A 28 9.69 -3.36 9.81
C GLU A 28 8.48 -4.30 9.91
N THR A 29 8.28 -4.86 11.10
CA THR A 29 7.23 -5.86 11.39
C THR A 29 5.96 -5.26 11.99
N ALA A 30 5.93 -3.94 12.19
CA ALA A 30 4.77 -3.28 12.77
C ALA A 30 3.58 -3.28 11.80
N ALA A 31 2.58 -4.10 12.10
CA ALA A 31 1.30 -4.17 11.39
C ALA A 31 0.17 -3.50 12.20
N TYR A 32 -0.84 -3.01 11.49
CA TYR A 32 -2.08 -2.56 12.11
C TYR A 32 -2.80 -3.73 12.79
N LYS A 33 -3.31 -3.52 14.01
CA LYS A 33 -4.13 -4.50 14.75
C LYS A 33 -5.33 -4.95 13.90
N PRO A 34 -5.51 -6.26 13.67
CA PRO A 34 -6.63 -6.79 12.90
C PRO A 34 -7.98 -6.34 13.45
N SER A 35 -8.92 -6.03 12.55
CA SER A 35 -10.29 -5.65 12.90
C SER A 35 -11.25 -5.91 11.75
N GLU A 36 -12.50 -6.22 12.07
CA GLU A 36 -13.60 -6.35 11.12
C GLU A 36 -14.17 -4.98 10.67
N LEU A 37 -13.71 -3.88 11.28
CA LEU A 37 -14.14 -2.54 10.90
C LEU A 37 -13.68 -2.22 9.46
N PRO A 38 -14.54 -1.64 8.59
CA PRO A 38 -14.17 -1.30 7.22
C PRO A 38 -12.90 -0.42 7.12
N GLY A 39 -12.67 0.42 8.14
CA GLY A 39 -11.48 1.26 8.26
C GLY A 39 -10.15 0.52 8.35
N TYR A 40 -10.13 -0.73 8.80
CA TYR A 40 -8.90 -1.50 8.93
C TYR A 40 -8.21 -1.70 7.57
N GLN A 41 -8.97 -2.09 6.55
CA GLN A 41 -8.43 -2.32 5.21
C GLN A 41 -8.02 -1.01 4.53
N LEU A 42 -8.78 0.06 4.77
CA LEU A 42 -8.46 1.40 4.29
C LEU A 42 -7.13 1.90 4.87
N VAL A 43 -6.92 1.75 6.18
CA VAL A 43 -5.71 2.19 6.87
C VAL A 43 -4.50 1.33 6.47
N GLN A 44 -4.65 0.01 6.35
CA GLN A 44 -3.57 -0.86 5.87
C GLN A 44 -3.09 -0.47 4.47
N ARG A 45 -4.02 -0.26 3.53
CA ARG A 45 -3.67 0.06 2.15
C ARG A 45 -3.07 1.45 2.01
N ASN A 46 -3.65 2.44 2.69
CA ASN A 46 -3.33 3.84 2.42
C ASN A 46 -2.24 4.41 3.34
N CYS A 47 -2.15 3.95 4.60
CA CYS A 47 -1.22 4.53 5.57
C CYS A 47 0.13 3.79 5.60
N MET A 48 0.14 2.48 5.35
CA MET A 48 1.40 1.70 5.28
C MET A 48 2.26 2.01 4.06
N THR A 49 1.74 2.78 3.11
CA THR A 49 2.49 3.17 1.91
C THR A 49 3.68 4.07 2.25
N CYS A 50 3.56 4.93 3.26
CA CYS A 50 4.61 5.92 3.59
C CYS A 50 5.27 5.68 4.96
N HIS A 51 4.61 4.99 5.89
CA HIS A 51 5.18 4.72 7.21
C HIS A 51 4.67 3.40 7.80
N ALA A 52 5.40 2.82 8.76
CA ALA A 52 4.97 1.62 9.48
C ALA A 52 3.76 1.90 10.40
N ALA A 53 3.03 0.84 10.80
CA ALA A 53 1.88 0.97 11.71
C ALA A 53 2.25 1.40 13.14
N GLN A 54 3.55 1.49 13.44
CA GLN A 54 4.08 1.85 14.76
C GLN A 54 3.55 3.19 15.26
N TYR A 55 3.40 4.18 14.37
CA TYR A 55 2.85 5.48 14.75
C TYR A 55 1.45 5.37 15.35
N ALA A 56 0.57 4.53 14.80
CA ALA A 56 -0.77 4.34 15.36
C ALA A 56 -0.73 3.68 16.74
N SER A 57 0.20 2.74 16.96
CA SER A 57 0.37 2.07 18.24
C SER A 57 1.00 2.94 19.33
N SER A 58 1.74 3.98 18.95
CA SER A 58 2.40 4.92 19.87
C SER A 58 1.57 6.16 20.20
N GLN A 59 0.39 6.34 19.58
CA GLN A 59 -0.48 7.47 19.93
C GLN A 59 -1.01 7.30 21.37
N PRO A 60 -1.27 8.40 22.10
CA PRO A 60 -1.79 8.32 23.46
C PRO A 60 -3.08 7.49 23.49
N PRO A 61 -3.19 6.48 24.36
CA PRO A 61 -4.35 5.61 24.37
C PRO A 61 -5.65 6.38 24.65
N ALA A 62 -5.62 7.47 25.42
CA ALA A 62 -6.78 8.30 25.68
C ALA A 62 -7.11 9.32 24.55
N SER A 63 -6.56 9.14 23.35
CA SER A 63 -6.80 10.06 22.23
C SER A 63 -8.26 9.99 21.77
N PRO A 64 -9.01 11.11 21.79
CA PRO A 64 -10.40 11.14 21.41
C PRO A 64 -10.60 11.05 19.90
N ARG A 65 -11.82 10.77 19.44
CA ARG A 65 -12.17 10.74 18.01
C ARG A 65 -11.69 11.98 17.24
N ALA A 66 -11.88 13.18 17.79
CA ALA A 66 -11.44 14.43 17.16
C ALA A 66 -9.91 14.47 16.90
N TYR A 67 -9.12 13.82 17.74
CA TYR A 67 -7.68 13.66 17.53
C TYR A 67 -7.38 12.79 16.30
N TRP A 68 -8.10 11.67 16.17
CA TRP A 68 -7.95 10.76 15.04
C TRP A 68 -8.47 11.36 13.74
N GLU A 69 -9.55 12.14 13.76
CA GLU A 69 -10.02 12.92 12.61
C GLU A 69 -8.97 13.91 12.12
N ALA A 70 -8.38 14.68 13.05
CA ALA A 70 -7.30 15.60 12.73
C ALA A 70 -6.09 14.86 12.15
N THR A 71 -5.75 13.69 12.69
CA THR A 71 -4.64 12.85 12.23
C THR A 71 -4.87 12.36 10.79
N VAL A 72 -6.02 11.76 10.49
CA VAL A 72 -6.34 11.29 9.12
C VAL A 72 -6.37 12.46 8.13
N LYS A 73 -6.94 13.61 8.53
CA LYS A 73 -6.95 14.83 7.70
C LYS A 73 -5.54 15.36 7.44
N LYS A 74 -4.64 15.26 8.42
CA LYS A 74 -3.22 15.64 8.29
C LYS A 74 -2.49 14.73 7.29
N MET A 75 -2.78 13.43 7.33
CA MET A 75 -2.23 12.47 6.36
C MET A 75 -2.65 12.81 4.93
N LYS A 76 -3.93 13.12 4.71
CA LYS A 76 -4.41 13.47 3.36
C LYS A 76 -3.86 14.80 2.84
N LYS A 77 -4.05 15.88 3.60
CA LYS A 77 -3.84 17.25 3.10
C LYS A 77 -2.37 17.69 3.19
N PRO A 78 -1.78 17.89 4.38
CA PRO A 78 -0.36 18.18 4.54
C PRO A 78 0.60 17.13 3.99
N PHE A 79 0.33 15.85 4.20
CA PHE A 79 1.27 14.77 3.86
C PHE A 79 0.98 14.07 2.53
N GLY A 80 -0.11 14.42 1.85
CA GLY A 80 -0.38 13.96 0.49
C GLY A 80 -0.78 12.49 0.36
N ALA A 81 -1.25 11.84 1.42
CA ALA A 81 -1.78 10.48 1.33
C ALA A 81 -2.99 10.44 0.39
N GLN A 82 -2.98 9.48 -0.54
CA GLN A 82 -3.96 9.38 -1.61
C GLN A 82 -5.10 8.44 -1.21
N PHE A 83 -6.22 9.00 -0.75
CA PHE A 83 -7.46 8.28 -0.47
C PHE A 83 -8.69 9.18 -0.58
N ALA A 84 -9.87 8.58 -0.77
CA ALA A 84 -11.13 9.29 -0.98
C ALA A 84 -11.60 10.01 0.31
N ASP A 85 -12.28 11.15 0.20
CA ASP A 85 -12.78 11.87 1.39
C ASP A 85 -13.86 11.06 2.13
N GLU A 86 -14.60 10.26 1.37
CA GLU A 86 -15.69 9.40 1.84
C GLU A 86 -15.16 8.23 2.69
N ASP A 87 -13.88 7.86 2.52
CA ASP A 87 -13.24 6.79 3.26
C ASP A 87 -12.76 7.24 4.66
N MET A 88 -12.61 8.56 4.87
CA MET A 88 -12.06 9.12 6.12
C MET A 88 -12.84 8.70 7.38
N PRO A 89 -14.18 8.77 7.41
CA PRO A 89 -14.95 8.39 8.61
C PRO A 89 -14.70 6.93 9.02
N ALA A 90 -14.61 6.02 8.05
CA ALA A 90 -14.35 4.61 8.33
C ALA A 90 -12.93 4.40 8.89
N MET A 91 -11.91 5.09 8.33
CA MET A 91 -10.54 5.06 8.87
C MET A 91 -10.47 5.59 10.29
N VAL A 92 -11.11 6.73 10.57
CA VAL A 92 -11.18 7.32 11.91
C VAL A 92 -11.85 6.35 12.89
N ASP A 93 -12.97 5.75 12.50
CA ASP A 93 -13.72 4.81 13.35
C ASP A 93 -12.86 3.61 13.76
N TYR A 94 -12.13 3.02 12.82
CA TYR A 94 -11.16 1.97 13.14
C TYR A 94 -10.08 2.47 14.10
N LEU A 95 -9.47 3.62 13.82
CA LEU A 95 -8.35 4.13 14.62
C LEU A 95 -8.75 4.44 16.06
N VAL A 96 -9.88 5.13 16.28
CA VAL A 96 -10.32 5.46 17.64
C VAL A 96 -10.79 4.23 18.42
N LYS A 97 -11.52 3.30 17.80
CA LYS A 97 -11.98 2.06 18.47
C LYS A 97 -10.87 1.05 18.73
N THR A 98 -9.73 1.17 18.03
CA THR A 98 -8.61 0.22 18.13
C THR A 98 -7.42 0.79 18.91
N TYR A 99 -7.21 2.11 18.87
CA TYR A 99 -6.05 2.81 19.44
C TYR A 99 -6.42 4.06 20.26
N GLY A 100 -7.68 4.50 20.27
CA GLY A 100 -8.16 5.66 21.02
C GLY A 100 -8.95 5.31 22.28
N ASP A 101 -9.68 6.31 22.79
CA ASP A 101 -10.49 6.24 24.00
C ASP A 101 -11.78 5.43 23.86
N GLU A 102 -12.18 5.10 22.62
CA GLU A 102 -13.35 4.25 22.33
C GLU A 102 -13.03 2.74 22.34
N ARG A 103 -11.81 2.33 22.73
CA ARG A 103 -11.46 0.91 22.88
C ARG A 103 -12.36 0.26 23.93
N GLY A 104 -13.26 -0.62 23.49
CA GLY A 104 -14.21 -1.34 24.35
C GLY A 104 -15.64 -0.82 24.32
N ALA A 105 -15.91 0.29 23.60
CA ALA A 105 -17.27 0.61 23.22
C ALA A 105 -17.74 -0.45 22.21
N ALA A 106 -18.72 -1.26 22.60
CA ALA A 106 -19.36 -2.20 21.67
C ALA A 106 -19.85 -1.39 20.46
N ALA A 107 -19.40 -1.80 19.27
CA ALA A 107 -19.87 -1.17 18.04
C ALA A 107 -21.40 -1.21 18.04
N PRO A 108 -22.12 -0.11 17.71
CA PRO A 108 -23.45 -0.31 17.18
C PRO A 108 -23.26 -1.20 15.95
N ALA A 109 -23.89 -2.37 15.97
CA ALA A 109 -24.02 -3.20 14.80
C ALA A 109 -24.76 -2.36 13.77
N VAL A 110 -24.02 -1.69 12.89
CA VAL A 110 -24.57 -1.28 11.61
C VAL A 110 -24.76 -2.61 10.90
N ALA A 111 -25.98 -3.14 11.03
CA ALA A 111 -26.44 -4.27 10.27
C ALA A 111 -25.99 -4.05 8.83
N LYS A 112 -25.44 -5.09 8.20
CA LYS A 112 -25.37 -5.17 6.75
C LYS A 112 -26.79 -4.95 6.24
N THR A 113 -27.16 -3.71 5.96
CA THR A 113 -28.16 -3.44 4.94
C THR A 113 -27.46 -3.87 3.66
N ALA A 114 -27.75 -5.09 3.22
CA ALA A 114 -27.55 -5.47 1.85
C ALA A 114 -28.31 -4.44 1.01
N ALA A 115 -27.60 -3.40 0.57
CA ALA A 115 -28.07 -2.59 -0.53
C ALA A 115 -28.27 -3.57 -1.68
N ALA A 116 -29.53 -3.71 -2.10
CA ALA A 116 -29.88 -4.46 -3.29
C ALA A 116 -28.93 -4.01 -4.40
N ALA A 117 -28.21 -4.97 -4.98
CA ALA A 117 -27.29 -4.72 -6.06
C ALA A 117 -28.06 -4.01 -7.19
N PRO A 118 -27.69 -2.80 -7.63
CA PRO A 118 -28.09 -2.38 -8.95
C PRO A 118 -27.47 -3.38 -9.94
N ALA A 119 -28.28 -3.83 -10.88
CA ALA A 119 -27.85 -4.67 -11.99
C ALA A 119 -26.57 -4.10 -12.61
N ALA A 120 -25.67 -5.01 -12.98
CA ALA A 120 -24.35 -4.73 -13.52
C ALA A 120 -24.35 -3.59 -14.54
N ALA A 121 -23.99 -2.39 -14.08
CA ALA A 121 -23.46 -1.36 -14.95
C ALA A 121 -22.04 -1.79 -15.31
N ALA A 122 -21.84 -2.19 -16.55
CA ALA A 122 -20.50 -2.33 -17.13
C ALA A 122 -19.80 -0.97 -17.05
N SER A 123 -19.04 -0.74 -15.98
CA SER A 123 -18.20 0.43 -15.86
C SER A 123 -16.94 0.16 -16.66
N GLY A 124 -16.94 0.63 -17.91
CA GLY A 124 -15.75 0.73 -18.75
C GLY A 124 -14.82 1.83 -18.26
N LYS A 125 -14.35 1.73 -17.01
CA LYS A 125 -13.26 2.59 -16.55
C LYS A 125 -11.98 2.09 -17.20
N ASP A 126 -11.20 3.02 -17.74
CA ASP A 126 -9.92 2.68 -18.33
C ASP A 126 -8.97 2.12 -17.25
N VAL A 127 -8.10 1.21 -17.66
CA VAL A 127 -7.22 0.51 -16.73
C VAL A 127 -6.22 1.44 -16.04
N LYS A 128 -5.81 2.53 -16.69
CA LYS A 128 -4.90 3.50 -16.09
C LYS A 128 -5.57 4.22 -14.93
N THR A 129 -6.83 4.63 -15.08
CA THR A 129 -7.64 5.21 -14.01
C THR A 129 -7.84 4.21 -12.88
N LEU A 130 -8.14 2.95 -13.19
CA LEU A 130 -8.29 1.92 -12.15
C LEU A 130 -7.00 1.69 -11.36
N LEU A 131 -5.85 1.60 -12.04
CA LEU A 131 -4.55 1.41 -11.39
C LEU A 131 -4.19 2.61 -10.49
N ALA A 132 -4.43 3.83 -10.97
CA ALA A 132 -4.15 5.05 -10.22
C ALA A 132 -5.08 5.22 -9.02
N ALA A 133 -6.40 5.07 -9.21
CA ALA A 133 -7.39 5.24 -8.16
C ALA A 133 -7.28 4.20 -7.04
N ASN A 134 -6.71 3.02 -7.34
CA ASN A 134 -6.51 1.95 -6.38
C ASN A 134 -5.05 1.81 -5.94
N GLY A 135 -4.15 2.72 -6.35
CA GLY A 135 -2.77 2.73 -5.88
C GLY A 135 -1.99 1.44 -6.13
N CYS A 136 -2.33 0.66 -7.17
CA CYS A 136 -1.71 -0.65 -7.39
C CYS A 136 -0.19 -0.56 -7.55
N MET A 137 0.28 0.56 -8.11
CA MET A 137 1.70 0.87 -8.34
C MET A 137 2.48 1.24 -7.08
N ALA A 138 1.83 1.39 -5.92
CA ALA A 138 2.53 1.60 -4.65
C ALA A 138 3.27 0.33 -4.19
N CYS A 139 2.74 -0.86 -4.55
CA CYS A 139 3.30 -2.14 -4.11
C CYS A 139 3.78 -3.02 -5.26
N HIS A 140 3.28 -2.80 -6.48
CA HIS A 140 3.62 -3.58 -7.67
C HIS A 140 4.33 -2.71 -8.71
N ALA A 141 5.28 -3.30 -9.44
CA ALA A 141 5.84 -2.71 -10.65
C ALA A 141 5.48 -3.57 -11.88
N LEU A 142 5.82 -3.07 -13.07
CA LEU A 142 5.52 -3.77 -14.32
C LEU A 142 6.36 -5.04 -14.47
N ASP A 143 7.64 -4.97 -14.14
CA ASP A 143 8.66 -5.96 -14.51
C ASP A 143 9.46 -6.52 -13.32
N GLN A 144 9.43 -5.87 -12.16
CA GLN A 144 10.20 -6.28 -11.00
C GLN A 144 9.36 -6.37 -9.72
N LYS A 145 9.87 -7.14 -8.76
CA LYS A 145 9.32 -7.21 -7.42
C LYS A 145 9.70 -5.94 -6.64
N VAL A 146 8.73 -5.36 -5.94
CA VAL A 146 8.95 -4.22 -5.03
C VAL A 146 8.50 -4.64 -3.64
N VAL A 147 7.20 -4.54 -3.37
CA VAL A 147 6.56 -5.13 -2.19
C VAL A 147 5.86 -6.42 -2.60
N GLY A 148 5.01 -6.32 -3.62
CA GLY A 148 4.39 -7.44 -4.32
C GLY A 148 5.18 -7.86 -5.57
N PRO A 149 4.80 -8.98 -6.21
CA PRO A 149 5.42 -9.45 -7.45
C PRO A 149 5.23 -8.43 -8.57
N GLY A 150 6.18 -8.40 -9.50
CA GLY A 150 6.02 -7.64 -10.74
C GLY A 150 4.86 -8.20 -11.56
N PHE A 151 4.15 -7.36 -12.31
CA PHE A 151 3.03 -7.85 -13.11
C PHE A 151 3.47 -8.87 -14.18
N ALA A 152 4.64 -8.70 -14.78
CA ALA A 152 5.24 -9.69 -15.70
C ALA A 152 5.48 -11.05 -15.01
N GLU A 153 5.85 -11.06 -13.74
CA GLU A 153 6.00 -12.30 -12.96
C GLU A 153 4.64 -13.01 -12.79
N VAL A 154 3.58 -12.22 -12.53
CA VAL A 154 2.22 -12.75 -12.45
C VAL A 154 1.79 -13.32 -13.81
N ALA A 155 1.96 -12.56 -14.90
CA ALA A 155 1.62 -13.00 -16.25
C ALA A 155 2.36 -14.28 -16.63
N ALA A 156 3.66 -14.38 -16.34
CA ALA A 156 4.47 -15.57 -16.61
C ALA A 156 3.92 -16.83 -15.92
N ARG A 157 3.48 -16.73 -14.65
CA ARG A 157 2.91 -17.88 -13.92
C ARG A 157 1.57 -18.37 -14.49
N TYR A 158 0.84 -17.49 -15.17
CA TYR A 158 -0.47 -17.78 -15.78
C TYR A 158 -0.41 -17.99 -17.29
N LYS A 159 0.79 -17.98 -17.90
CA LYS A 159 0.95 -18.17 -19.35
C LYS A 159 0.28 -19.47 -19.81
N GLY A 160 -0.56 -19.36 -20.84
CA GLY A 160 -1.32 -20.48 -21.41
C GLY A 160 -2.51 -20.96 -20.56
N LYS A 161 -2.89 -20.24 -19.50
CA LYS A 161 -4.05 -20.56 -18.65
C LYS A 161 -5.06 -19.41 -18.70
N ASP A 162 -6.34 -19.72 -18.58
CA ASP A 162 -7.34 -18.69 -18.27
C ASP A 162 -7.22 -18.29 -16.80
N GLY A 163 -6.44 -17.22 -16.56
CA GLY A 163 -6.13 -16.72 -15.22
C GLY A 163 -7.01 -15.57 -14.75
N VAL A 164 -7.85 -14.98 -15.62
CA VAL A 164 -8.47 -13.68 -15.35
C VAL A 164 -9.35 -13.73 -14.10
N ALA A 165 -10.23 -14.74 -14.00
CA ALA A 165 -11.11 -14.89 -12.85
C ALA A 165 -10.33 -15.12 -11.54
N ALA A 166 -9.28 -15.94 -11.58
CA ALA A 166 -8.44 -16.23 -10.42
C ALA A 166 -7.67 -14.99 -9.96
N VAL A 167 -7.11 -14.22 -10.88
CA VAL A 167 -6.38 -12.98 -10.56
C VAL A 167 -7.35 -11.90 -10.04
N ALA A 168 -8.53 -11.74 -10.67
CA ALA A 168 -9.56 -10.82 -10.22
C ALA A 168 -10.06 -11.14 -8.81
N ALA A 169 -10.25 -12.42 -8.49
CA ALA A 169 -10.62 -12.87 -7.15
C ALA A 169 -9.53 -12.56 -6.12
N ASN A 170 -8.25 -12.79 -6.45
CA ASN A 170 -7.13 -12.39 -5.57
C ASN A 170 -7.05 -10.87 -5.38
N ILE A 171 -7.33 -10.08 -6.42
CA ILE A 171 -7.37 -8.61 -6.30
C ILE A 171 -8.46 -8.20 -5.30
N ARG A 172 -9.68 -8.72 -5.42
CA ARG A 172 -10.80 -8.32 -4.54
C ARG A 172 -10.64 -8.82 -3.10
N ASN A 173 -10.17 -10.05 -2.93
CA ASN A 173 -10.13 -10.73 -1.63
C ASN A 173 -8.79 -10.61 -0.92
N GLY A 174 -7.75 -10.12 -1.61
CA GLY A 174 -6.38 -10.17 -1.13
C GLY A 174 -5.83 -11.60 -1.15
N GLY A 175 -4.64 -11.77 -0.58
CA GLY A 175 -4.04 -13.09 -0.47
C GLY A 175 -2.68 -13.07 0.22
N ALA A 176 -2.28 -14.18 0.82
CA ALA A 176 -0.99 -14.34 1.50
C ALA A 176 -0.27 -15.61 1.04
N GLY A 177 1.05 -15.65 1.16
CA GLY A 177 1.89 -16.84 0.96
C GLY A 177 2.21 -17.21 -0.49
N LYS A 178 1.33 -16.92 -1.46
CA LYS A 178 1.52 -17.31 -2.87
C LYS A 178 2.70 -16.60 -3.57
N TRP A 179 3.03 -15.39 -3.14
CA TRP A 179 4.01 -14.50 -3.79
C TRP A 179 5.10 -14.01 -2.83
N GLY A 180 5.13 -14.57 -1.62
CA GLY A 180 6.01 -14.17 -0.54
C GLY A 180 5.28 -13.99 0.79
N PRO A 181 6.01 -13.50 1.82
CA PRO A 181 5.48 -13.36 3.18
C PRO A 181 4.55 -12.14 3.34
N VAL A 182 4.63 -11.14 2.45
CA VAL A 182 3.80 -9.94 2.52
C VAL A 182 2.41 -10.24 1.96
N PRO A 183 1.33 -10.08 2.75
CA PRO A 183 -0.03 -10.26 2.25
C PRO A 183 -0.44 -9.10 1.33
N MET A 184 -1.09 -9.42 0.21
CA MET A 184 -1.78 -8.45 -0.64
C MET A 184 -3.11 -8.07 0.04
N PRO A 185 -3.35 -6.79 0.36
CA PRO A 185 -4.62 -6.36 0.95
C PRO A 185 -5.81 -6.56 -0.01
N PRO A 186 -7.02 -6.86 0.50
CA PRO A 186 -8.23 -6.91 -0.31
C PRO A 186 -8.60 -5.55 -0.90
N PHE A 187 -9.00 -5.55 -2.16
CA PHE A 187 -9.64 -4.43 -2.84
C PHE A 187 -11.15 -4.70 -2.99
N SER A 188 -11.84 -4.91 -1.86
CA SER A 188 -13.25 -5.33 -1.82
C SER A 188 -14.22 -4.29 -2.38
N GLN A 189 -13.79 -3.03 -2.48
CA GLN A 189 -14.54 -1.95 -3.12
C GLN A 189 -14.62 -2.09 -4.65
N LEU A 190 -13.76 -2.91 -5.27
CA LEU A 190 -13.78 -3.12 -6.71
C LEU A 190 -14.96 -4.00 -7.12
N SER A 191 -15.67 -3.53 -8.16
CA SER A 191 -16.64 -4.35 -8.87
C SER A 191 -15.95 -5.53 -9.55
N GLU A 192 -16.72 -6.57 -9.87
CA GLU A 192 -16.19 -7.72 -10.62
C GLU A 192 -15.67 -7.32 -12.01
N ALA A 193 -16.36 -6.38 -12.66
CA ALA A 193 -15.96 -5.86 -13.96
C ALA A 193 -14.61 -5.12 -13.87
N ASP A 194 -14.45 -4.21 -12.90
CA ASP A 194 -13.20 -3.44 -12.73
C ASP A 194 -12.04 -4.36 -12.35
N ALA A 195 -12.27 -5.32 -11.45
CA ALA A 195 -11.27 -6.31 -11.06
C ALA A 195 -10.85 -7.18 -12.25
N ALA A 196 -11.78 -7.55 -13.13
CA ALA A 196 -11.48 -8.29 -14.35
C ALA A 196 -10.66 -7.45 -15.36
N ILE A 197 -10.94 -6.15 -15.49
CA ILE A 197 -10.13 -5.24 -16.32
C ILE A 197 -8.69 -5.18 -15.81
N LEU A 198 -8.50 -4.98 -14.50
CA LEU A 198 -7.19 -4.99 -13.87
C LEU A 198 -6.46 -6.34 -14.05
N ALA A 199 -7.17 -7.45 -13.82
CA ALA A 199 -6.61 -8.79 -13.99
C ALA A 199 -6.13 -9.05 -15.43
N LYS A 200 -6.93 -8.67 -16.44
CA LYS A 200 -6.53 -8.76 -17.85
C LYS A 200 -5.27 -7.93 -18.13
N TYR A 201 -5.19 -6.72 -17.60
CA TYR A 201 -4.01 -5.88 -17.76
C TYR A 201 -2.77 -6.48 -17.11
N VAL A 202 -2.88 -7.04 -15.90
CA VAL A 202 -1.77 -7.70 -15.21
C VAL A 202 -1.30 -8.91 -16.01
N LEU A 203 -2.21 -9.74 -16.52
CA LEU A 203 -1.89 -10.93 -17.30
C LEU A 203 -1.38 -10.65 -18.72
N SER A 204 -1.54 -9.41 -19.21
CA SER A 204 -1.01 -8.96 -20.50
C SER A 204 0.44 -8.47 -20.45
N ARG A 205 1.07 -8.50 -19.27
CA ARG A 205 2.42 -7.98 -19.05
C ARG A 205 3.49 -8.97 -19.48
#